data_AF-A0AAV0AID5-F1
#
_entry.id   AF-A0AAV0AID5-F1
#
_cell.length_a   1.000
_cell.length_b   1.000
_cell.length_c   1.000
_cell.angle_alpha   90.00
_cell.angle_beta   90.00
_cell.angle_gamma   90.00
#
_symmetry.space_group_name_H-M   'P 1'
#
loop_
_entity.id
_entity.type
_entity.pdbx_description
1 polymer ?
#
loop_
_entity_poly.entity_id
_entity_poly.type
_entity_poly.pdbx_seq_one_letter_code
_entity_poly.pdbx_strand_id
1 'polypeptide(L)'
;MSNDLQSYLASKYMSGPKADAILASSSKKVEKKKKNRNSTSTSQKNNEQSSLKGINYSGLILRDEDEVGGWKATVDDDESTPVVENIENFKAKSVKESKWSVIKPSETLNDEAFKNETKAEEEDEFLPDEKPQIVETEEYSRTVKGGLQTASQIKDHLKYQDMKLKKRRSPSQEPIEEETIYRDSQGRKIDTKQMRAEEKRRRAKDLEKQMKKMEWGKGLVQRDDKKADADELKKIASQPFARTIDDDEMNKEMKDKQRWNDPAAAFLTKSSKTSNTSSRPKYQGPPPPPNRYAIPPGFRWDGVDRSNGFENKFFQADNDRKRLRAEAYSYSVDEM
;
A
#
# COMPACT_ATOMS: atom_id res chain seq x y z
N MET A 1 -2.80 -20.49 -37.38
CA MET A 1 -3.11 -21.92 -37.59
C MET A 1 -4.22 -22.42 -36.67
N SER A 2 -4.22 -22.15 -35.36
CA SER A 2 -5.25 -22.66 -34.43
C SER A 2 -6.68 -22.12 -34.68
N ASN A 3 -6.81 -20.86 -35.07
CA ASN A 3 -8.13 -20.24 -35.30
C ASN A 3 -8.84 -20.79 -36.55
N ASP A 4 -8.08 -21.26 -37.55
CA ASP A 4 -8.63 -21.80 -38.81
C ASP A 4 -9.23 -23.20 -38.59
N LEU A 5 -8.59 -24.02 -37.75
CA LEU A 5 -9.12 -25.31 -37.33
C LEU A 5 -10.41 -25.16 -36.53
N GLN A 6 -10.48 -24.15 -35.65
CA GLN A 6 -11.70 -23.87 -34.87
C GLN A 6 -12.86 -23.40 -35.75
N SER A 7 -12.62 -22.54 -36.75
CA SER A 7 -13.68 -22.17 -37.71
C SER A 7 -14.10 -23.34 -38.59
N TYR A 8 -13.16 -24.19 -39.01
CA TYR A 8 -13.47 -25.38 -39.79
C TYR A 8 -14.35 -26.35 -39.00
N LEU A 9 -13.96 -26.67 -37.76
CA LEU A 9 -14.75 -27.52 -36.87
C LEU A 9 -16.12 -26.92 -36.56
N ALA A 10 -16.19 -25.61 -36.32
CA ALA A 10 -17.45 -24.93 -36.07
C ALA A 10 -18.39 -24.97 -37.29
N SER A 11 -17.87 -24.83 -38.51
CA SER A 11 -18.68 -24.85 -39.73
C SER A 11 -19.20 -26.24 -40.12
N LYS A 12 -18.44 -27.30 -39.79
CA LYS A 12 -18.69 -28.65 -40.32
C LYS A 12 -19.23 -29.61 -39.28
N TYR A 13 -18.96 -29.37 -37.99
CA TYR A 13 -19.24 -30.32 -36.91
C TYR A 13 -19.89 -29.70 -35.67
N MET A 14 -20.16 -28.39 -35.64
CA MET A 14 -20.86 -27.76 -34.51
C MET A 14 -22.12 -27.03 -34.99
N SER A 15 -23.16 -27.02 -34.17
CA SER A 15 -24.39 -26.26 -34.40
C SER A 15 -24.80 -25.49 -33.14
N GLY A 16 -25.54 -24.40 -33.33
CA GLY A 16 -26.06 -23.55 -32.25
C GLY A 16 -25.21 -22.31 -31.93
N PRO A 17 -25.59 -21.57 -30.87
CA PRO A 17 -25.10 -20.20 -30.61
C PRO A 17 -23.57 -20.08 -30.49
N LYS A 18 -22.93 -21.17 -30.06
CA LYS A 18 -21.47 -21.24 -29.91
C LYS A 18 -20.74 -21.39 -31.24
N ALA A 19 -21.32 -22.11 -32.21
CA ALA A 19 -20.78 -22.23 -33.56
C ALA A 19 -20.88 -20.87 -34.28
N ASP A 20 -22.03 -20.21 -34.17
CA ASP A 20 -22.28 -18.89 -34.79
C ASP A 20 -21.34 -17.81 -34.26
N ALA A 21 -21.08 -17.81 -32.95
CA ALA A 21 -20.13 -16.88 -32.32
C ALA A 21 -18.69 -17.08 -32.83
N ILE A 22 -18.26 -18.33 -33.03
CA ILE A 22 -16.92 -18.65 -33.53
C ILE A 22 -16.79 -18.21 -34.99
N LEU A 23 -17.79 -18.49 -35.83
CA LEU A 23 -17.82 -18.09 -37.25
C LEU A 23 -17.91 -16.56 -37.44
N ALA A 24 -18.67 -15.85 -36.58
CA ALA A 24 -18.74 -14.40 -36.61
C ALA A 24 -17.44 -13.71 -36.14
N SER A 25 -16.65 -14.38 -35.31
CA SER A 25 -15.36 -13.88 -34.84
C SER A 25 -14.24 -14.03 -35.88
N SER A 26 -14.30 -15.06 -36.72
CA SER A 26 -13.30 -15.30 -37.77
C SER A 26 -13.48 -14.35 -38.96
N SER A 27 -14.71 -14.00 -39.34
CA SER A 27 -15.00 -13.09 -40.46
C SER A 27 -14.56 -11.63 -40.21
N LYS A 28 -14.66 -11.15 -38.96
CA LYS A 28 -14.28 -9.77 -38.59
C LYS A 28 -12.80 -9.43 -38.74
N LYS A 29 -11.92 -10.41 -38.95
CA LYS A 29 -10.47 -10.16 -39.07
C LYS A 29 -10.04 -9.74 -40.48
N VAL A 30 -10.86 -10.02 -41.51
CA VAL A 30 -10.54 -9.69 -42.91
C VAL A 30 -10.87 -8.24 -43.25
N GLU A 31 -11.83 -7.61 -42.58
CA GLU A 31 -12.28 -6.24 -42.91
C GLU A 31 -11.42 -5.09 -42.34
N LYS A 32 -10.44 -5.36 -41.47
CA LYS A 32 -9.59 -4.30 -40.87
C LYS A 32 -8.41 -3.84 -41.72
N LYS A 33 -8.48 -3.96 -43.05
CA LYS A 33 -7.46 -3.43 -43.98
C LYS A 33 -8.08 -2.79 -45.22
N LYS A 34 -8.76 -1.65 -45.04
CA LYS A 34 -8.79 -0.46 -45.92
C LYS A 34 -9.98 0.44 -45.57
N LYS A 35 -9.70 1.61 -44.97
CA LYS A 35 -10.34 2.89 -45.31
C LYS A 35 -9.62 4.02 -44.56
N ASN A 36 -8.63 4.60 -45.22
CA ASN A 36 -8.31 6.02 -45.05
C ASN A 36 -9.36 6.81 -45.82
N ARG A 37 -10.04 7.75 -45.17
CA ARG A 37 -10.49 9.02 -45.74
C ARG A 37 -10.91 9.96 -44.62
N ASN A 38 -10.40 11.18 -44.71
CA ASN A 38 -10.60 12.31 -43.81
C ASN A 38 -12.08 12.68 -43.70
N SER A 39 -12.52 13.00 -42.48
CA SER A 39 -13.58 13.98 -42.24
C SER A 39 -13.36 14.63 -40.88
N THR A 40 -13.11 15.93 -40.92
CA THR A 40 -12.99 16.88 -39.83
C THR A 40 -14.31 16.95 -39.06
N SER A 41 -14.29 16.67 -37.75
CA SER A 41 -15.28 17.23 -36.82
C SER A 41 -14.79 17.06 -35.38
N THR A 42 -14.45 18.19 -34.79
CA THR A 42 -14.18 18.44 -33.39
C THR A 42 -15.25 17.81 -32.50
N SER A 43 -14.85 16.94 -31.57
CA SER A 43 -15.67 16.56 -30.42
C SER A 43 -14.75 16.10 -29.29
N GLN A 44 -14.71 16.94 -28.25
CA GLN A 44 -14.07 16.71 -26.98
C GLN A 44 -14.70 15.48 -26.32
N LYS A 45 -13.87 14.50 -25.96
CA LYS A 45 -14.26 13.39 -25.11
C LYS A 45 -13.97 13.77 -23.67
N ASN A 46 -15.04 13.99 -22.92
CA ASN A 46 -15.00 14.02 -21.47
C ASN A 46 -14.73 12.59 -20.97
N ASN A 47 -13.75 12.49 -20.08
CA ASN A 47 -13.33 11.27 -19.43
C ASN A 47 -14.15 11.14 -18.15
N GLU A 48 -15.11 10.22 -18.11
CA GLU A 48 -15.86 9.89 -16.91
C GLU A 48 -14.95 9.10 -15.96
N GLN A 49 -14.51 9.74 -14.86
CA GLN A 49 -14.01 9.04 -13.68
C GLN A 49 -15.03 9.17 -12.55
N SER A 50 -15.49 7.99 -12.13
CA SER A 50 -16.41 7.71 -11.04
C SER A 50 -15.98 8.32 -9.72
N SER A 51 -16.90 9.05 -9.09
CA SER A 51 -16.78 9.58 -7.73
C SER A 51 -16.82 8.46 -6.68
N LEU A 52 -15.71 8.24 -5.98
CA LEU A 52 -15.68 7.53 -4.70
C LEU A 52 -15.77 8.55 -3.56
N LYS A 53 -16.64 8.20 -2.61
CA LYS A 53 -17.06 8.98 -1.44
C LYS A 53 -15.91 9.06 -0.43
N GLY A 54 -15.80 10.22 0.22
CA GLY A 54 -14.72 10.60 1.12
C GLY A 54 -14.48 9.64 2.30
N ILE A 55 -13.19 9.38 2.52
CA ILE A 55 -12.64 8.68 3.67
C ILE A 55 -12.04 9.77 4.58
N ASN A 56 -12.67 9.98 5.74
CA ASN A 56 -12.10 10.80 6.80
C ASN A 56 -10.95 10.03 7.46
N TYR A 57 -9.73 10.50 7.26
CA TYR A 57 -8.57 10.10 8.04
C TYR A 57 -8.68 10.70 9.46
N SER A 58 -8.95 9.87 10.47
CA SER A 58 -8.64 10.23 11.86
C SER A 58 -7.43 9.42 12.31
N GLY A 59 -6.34 10.12 12.57
CA GLY A 59 -5.07 9.57 13.00
C GLY A 59 -5.17 8.77 14.30
N LEU A 60 -4.26 7.81 14.38
CA LEU A 60 -3.93 6.97 15.51
C LEU A 60 -3.59 7.85 16.74
N ILE A 61 -4.36 7.75 17.82
CA ILE A 61 -4.02 8.34 19.13
C ILE A 61 -3.68 7.17 20.05
N LEU A 62 -2.39 7.01 20.36
CA LEU A 62 -1.89 6.16 21.43
C LEU A 62 -2.06 6.93 22.75
N ARG A 63 -2.90 6.41 23.64
CA ARG A 63 -3.01 6.87 25.02
C ARG A 63 -2.80 5.66 25.93
N ASP A 64 -1.60 5.58 26.50
CA ASP A 64 -1.30 4.75 27.66
C ASP A 64 -1.72 5.54 28.91
N GLU A 65 -2.56 4.96 29.78
CA GLU A 65 -2.68 5.30 31.21
C GLU A 65 -3.63 4.29 31.90
N ASP A 66 -3.01 3.30 32.51
CA ASP A 66 -3.20 2.76 33.87
C ASP A 66 -4.54 2.10 34.31
N GLU A 67 -4.49 0.75 34.27
CA GLU A 67 -4.57 -0.15 35.44
C GLU A 67 -5.67 0.05 36.52
N VAL A 68 -6.79 -0.70 36.41
CA VAL A 68 -7.46 -1.35 37.57
C VAL A 68 -8.52 -2.38 37.14
N GLY A 69 -8.42 -3.61 37.67
CA GLY A 69 -9.61 -4.38 38.10
C GLY A 69 -10.00 -5.66 37.36
N GLY A 70 -9.38 -6.79 37.73
CA GLY A 70 -10.13 -8.00 38.16
C GLY A 70 -10.84 -8.87 37.11
N TRP A 71 -10.07 -9.70 36.38
CA TRP A 71 -10.64 -10.88 35.70
C TRP A 71 -10.72 -12.04 36.69
N LYS A 72 -11.94 -12.36 37.14
CA LYS A 72 -12.22 -13.61 37.87
C LYS A 72 -12.82 -14.60 36.86
N ALA A 73 -11.98 -15.50 36.36
CA ALA A 73 -12.41 -16.65 35.56
C ALA A 73 -12.64 -17.84 36.50
N THR A 74 -13.87 -18.33 36.56
CA THR A 74 -14.22 -19.64 37.11
C THR A 74 -13.85 -20.71 36.09
N VAL A 75 -13.11 -21.71 36.56
CA VAL A 75 -12.71 -22.93 35.86
C VAL A 75 -13.71 -24.01 36.22
N ASP A 76 -14.21 -24.74 35.22
CA ASP A 76 -14.83 -26.06 35.40
C ASP A 76 -14.06 -27.08 34.53
N ASP A 77 -13.50 -28.05 35.27
CA ASP A 77 -13.11 -29.45 35.07
C ASP A 77 -12.86 -30.11 33.69
N ASP A 78 -11.68 -30.76 33.68
CA ASP A 78 -11.35 -32.16 33.33
C ASP A 78 -11.41 -32.67 31.87
N GLU A 79 -10.23 -32.97 31.31
CA GLU A 79 -9.85 -34.33 30.86
C GLU A 79 -8.37 -34.45 30.40
N SER A 80 -7.59 -35.20 31.19
CA SER A 80 -6.53 -36.18 30.83
C SER A 80 -5.56 -35.95 29.65
N THR A 81 -4.32 -35.52 29.92
CA THR A 81 -3.11 -35.98 29.17
C THR A 81 -1.87 -36.06 30.10
N PRO A 82 -1.00 -37.10 30.00
CA PRO A 82 0.09 -37.33 30.95
C PRO A 82 1.35 -36.51 30.64
N VAL A 83 1.88 -35.83 31.66
CA VAL A 83 3.12 -35.04 31.59
C VAL A 83 4.28 -35.86 32.18
N VAL A 84 5.34 -36.01 31.38
CA VAL A 84 6.62 -36.61 31.77
C VAL A 84 7.38 -35.63 32.67
N GLU A 85 7.74 -36.11 33.85
CA GLU A 85 8.57 -35.42 34.85
C GLU A 85 9.96 -35.12 34.29
N ASN A 86 10.42 -33.87 34.47
CA ASN A 86 11.84 -33.49 34.45
C ASN A 86 12.07 -32.28 35.38
N ILE A 87 12.45 -32.62 36.61
CA ILE A 87 13.45 -32.02 37.51
C ILE A 87 13.52 -30.48 37.63
N GLU A 88 13.39 -30.05 38.89
CA GLU A 88 13.49 -28.68 39.42
C GLU A 88 14.91 -28.10 39.36
N ASN A 89 15.09 -26.98 38.63
CA ASN A 89 16.27 -26.12 38.81
C ASN A 89 15.83 -24.66 39.07
N PHE A 90 15.98 -24.27 40.34
CA PHE A 90 16.35 -22.95 40.88
C PHE A 90 15.65 -21.67 40.39
N LYS A 91 14.81 -21.13 41.27
CA LYS A 91 14.41 -19.71 41.33
C LYS A 91 15.64 -18.82 41.60
N ALA A 92 16.03 -18.01 40.63
CA ALA A 92 16.82 -16.79 40.85
C ALA A 92 15.98 -15.56 40.49
N LYS A 93 15.77 -14.70 41.49
CA LYS A 93 15.16 -13.37 41.36
C LYS A 93 16.22 -12.36 40.91
N SER A 94 15.76 -11.29 40.25
CA SER A 94 16.50 -10.09 39.77
C SER A 94 17.30 -10.33 38.48
N VAL A 95 17.18 -9.53 37.42
CA VAL A 95 17.16 -8.06 37.34
C VAL A 95 16.21 -7.60 36.22
N LYS A 96 15.60 -6.43 36.47
CA LYS A 96 14.64 -5.72 35.63
C LYS A 96 15.16 -5.42 34.23
N GLU A 97 14.24 -5.49 33.27
CA GLU A 97 14.40 -5.10 31.87
C GLU A 97 14.91 -3.66 31.74
N SER A 98 15.76 -3.46 30.75
CA SER A 98 16.48 -2.23 30.48
C SER A 98 15.58 -1.19 29.81
N LYS A 99 15.32 -0.09 30.52
CA LYS A 99 14.70 1.14 30.00
C LYS A 99 15.73 1.94 29.18
N TRP A 100 15.86 1.66 27.88
CA TRP A 100 16.61 2.52 26.96
C TRP A 100 15.65 3.40 26.17
N SER A 101 15.84 4.73 26.26
CA SER A 101 15.20 5.73 25.42
C SER A 101 16.08 6.03 24.19
N VAL A 102 15.46 6.09 23.01
CA VAL A 102 16.11 6.51 21.77
C VAL A 102 16.11 8.04 21.73
N ILE A 103 17.30 8.64 21.82
CA ILE A 103 17.51 10.08 21.66
C ILE A 103 17.48 10.39 20.16
N LYS A 104 16.50 11.20 19.73
CA LYS A 104 16.60 11.93 18.45
C LYS A 104 17.49 13.16 18.72
N PRO A 105 18.50 13.45 17.89
CA PRO A 105 19.21 14.73 18.01
C PRO A 105 18.29 15.85 17.53
N SER A 106 17.66 16.54 18.49
CA SER A 106 17.14 17.89 18.28
C SER A 106 18.31 18.88 18.36
N GLU A 107 18.23 19.88 17.51
CA GLU A 107 19.05 21.07 17.46
C GLU A 107 19.20 21.70 18.86
N THR A 108 20.43 22.08 19.16
CA THR A 108 20.86 22.71 20.40
C THR A 108 20.40 24.16 20.47
N LEU A 109 19.71 24.52 21.55
CA LEU A 109 19.84 25.83 22.18
C LEU A 109 20.40 25.59 23.57
N ASN A 110 21.58 26.14 23.85
CA ASN A 110 22.03 26.46 25.19
C ASN A 110 22.34 27.96 25.19
N ASP A 111 21.68 28.65 26.10
CA ASP A 111 21.86 30.05 26.45
C ASP A 111 23.23 30.27 27.11
N GLU A 112 23.92 31.36 26.78
CA GLU A 112 24.47 32.28 27.78
C GLU A 112 24.54 33.70 27.18
N ALA A 113 23.80 34.62 27.80
CA ALA A 113 23.86 36.05 27.56
C ALA A 113 25.03 36.66 28.35
N PHE A 114 25.89 37.45 27.69
CA PHE A 114 26.31 38.82 28.08
C PHE A 114 27.50 39.28 27.23
N LYS A 115 27.23 40.13 26.23
CA LYS A 115 27.85 41.46 26.01
C LYS A 115 27.50 41.97 24.62
N ASN A 116 26.54 42.89 24.59
CA ASN A 116 26.38 43.84 23.51
C ASN A 116 27.32 45.03 23.72
N GLU A 117 27.65 45.68 22.60
CA GLU A 117 28.22 47.03 22.44
C GLU A 117 29.71 47.23 22.74
N THR A 118 30.54 47.21 21.70
CA THR A 118 31.14 48.43 21.12
C THR A 118 32.14 48.09 19.99
N LYS A 119 31.91 48.75 18.83
CA LYS A 119 32.91 49.40 17.97
C LYS A 119 33.71 48.58 16.94
N ALA A 120 33.61 49.11 15.71
CA ALA A 120 34.55 49.14 14.60
C ALA A 120 34.69 47.90 13.71
N GLU A 121 34.16 48.07 12.50
CA GLU A 121 34.83 47.83 11.21
C GLU A 121 36.31 47.45 11.34
N GLU A 122 36.65 46.24 10.93
CA GLU A 122 37.87 45.95 10.18
C GLU A 122 37.57 44.76 9.26
N GLU A 123 37.55 45.07 7.97
CA GLU A 123 37.49 44.13 6.86
C GLU A 123 38.80 43.34 6.83
N ASP A 124 38.80 42.10 7.31
CA ASP A 124 39.84 41.12 6.98
C ASP A 124 39.27 40.13 5.96
N GLU A 125 39.39 40.51 4.68
CA GLU A 125 39.28 39.58 3.56
C GLU A 125 40.37 38.50 3.69
N PHE A 126 40.01 37.35 4.27
CA PHE A 126 40.84 36.16 4.18
C PHE A 126 40.92 35.71 2.72
N LEU A 127 42.10 35.89 2.13
CA LEU A 127 42.49 35.35 0.83
C LEU A 127 42.21 33.82 0.78
N PRO A 128 41.84 33.27 -0.39
CA PRO A 128 41.33 31.90 -0.54
C PRO A 128 42.28 30.75 -0.15
N ASP A 129 43.50 31.04 0.28
CA ASP A 129 44.56 30.06 0.54
C ASP A 129 44.62 29.53 1.99
N GLU A 130 43.82 30.07 2.92
CA GLU A 130 43.81 29.63 4.34
C GLU A 130 42.51 28.93 4.79
N LYS A 131 41.67 28.46 3.86
CA LYS A 131 40.62 27.48 4.23
C LYS A 131 41.33 26.18 4.62
N PRO A 132 41.06 25.58 5.80
CA PRO A 132 41.64 24.29 6.13
C PRO A 132 41.23 23.30 5.04
N GLN A 133 42.21 22.84 4.28
CA GLN A 133 42.02 21.86 3.24
C GLN A 133 41.58 20.57 3.92
N ILE A 134 40.27 20.32 3.95
CA ILE A 134 39.73 19.01 4.28
C ILE A 134 40.15 18.14 3.11
N VAL A 135 41.33 17.52 3.24
CA VAL A 135 41.71 16.42 2.36
C VAL A 135 40.70 15.32 2.68
N GLU A 136 39.66 15.20 1.86
CA GLU A 136 38.83 14.00 1.76
C GLU A 136 39.74 12.86 1.35
N THR A 137 40.52 12.38 2.30
CA THR A 137 41.20 11.12 2.21
C THR A 137 40.07 10.09 2.13
N GLU A 138 39.83 9.57 0.93
CA GLU A 138 38.95 8.44 0.63
C GLU A 138 39.34 7.15 1.39
N GLU A 139 40.21 7.26 2.38
CA GLU A 139 40.85 6.21 3.16
C GLU A 139 40.10 5.95 4.47
N TYR A 140 39.26 6.88 4.95
CA TYR A 140 38.41 6.68 6.14
C TYR A 140 37.09 5.94 5.86
N SER A 141 36.84 5.50 4.63
CA SER A 141 35.70 4.64 4.26
C SER A 141 36.06 3.15 4.19
N ARG A 142 37.33 2.80 4.40
CA ARG A 142 37.90 1.48 4.06
C ARG A 142 38.05 0.54 5.25
N THR A 143 37.78 1.01 6.47
CA THR A 143 37.67 0.18 7.67
C THR A 143 36.20 -0.03 7.98
N VAL A 144 35.83 -1.22 8.47
CA VAL A 144 34.46 -1.49 8.93
C VAL A 144 34.15 -0.46 10.01
N LYS A 145 33.37 0.58 9.69
CA LYS A 145 32.91 1.57 10.67
C LYS A 145 32.10 0.83 11.72
N GLY A 146 32.68 0.59 12.89
CA GLY A 146 31.97 0.01 14.03
C GLY A 146 30.84 0.95 14.46
N GLY A 147 29.63 0.40 14.67
CA GLY A 147 28.43 1.16 15.07
C GLY A 147 27.13 0.62 14.44
N LEU A 148 25.98 1.18 14.84
CA LEU A 148 24.68 0.90 14.22
C LEU A 148 24.68 1.41 12.77
N GLN A 149 24.83 0.51 11.81
CA GLN A 149 24.79 0.84 10.38
C GLN A 149 23.36 0.75 9.86
N THR A 150 22.97 1.69 8.99
CA THR A 150 21.68 1.64 8.28
C THR A 150 21.71 0.56 7.19
N ALA A 151 20.53 0.05 6.81
CA ALA A 151 20.43 -0.99 5.78
C ALA A 151 20.99 -0.55 4.40
N SER A 152 20.99 0.75 4.09
CA SER A 152 21.62 1.28 2.87
C SER A 152 23.13 1.21 2.94
N GLN A 153 23.72 1.63 4.07
CA GLN A 153 25.16 1.62 4.29
C GLN A 153 25.75 0.20 4.22
N ILE A 154 25.03 -0.79 4.77
CA ILE A 154 25.43 -2.22 4.67
C ILE A 154 25.42 -2.69 3.22
N LYS A 155 24.39 -2.33 2.43
CA LYS A 155 24.30 -2.70 1.01
C LYS A 155 25.44 -2.11 0.19
N ASP A 156 25.78 -0.85 0.43
CA ASP A 156 26.85 -0.17 -0.31
C ASP A 156 28.23 -0.70 0.10
N HIS A 157 28.42 -1.02 1.38
CA HIS A 157 29.62 -1.71 1.86
C HIS A 157 29.76 -3.11 1.23
N LEU A 158 28.68 -3.89 1.14
CA LEU A 158 28.69 -5.21 0.48
C LEU A 158 28.99 -5.11 -1.02
N LYS A 159 28.40 -4.13 -1.72
CA LYS A 159 28.69 -3.87 -3.15
C LYS A 159 30.15 -3.49 -3.35
N TYR A 160 30.68 -2.61 -2.50
CA TYR A 160 32.06 -2.19 -2.56
C TYR A 160 33.02 -3.36 -2.29
N GLN A 161 32.71 -4.20 -1.30
CA GLN A 161 33.44 -5.45 -1.01
C GLN A 161 33.44 -6.39 -2.24
N ASP A 162 32.27 -6.62 -2.86
CA ASP A 162 32.14 -7.46 -4.07
C ASP A 162 32.91 -6.88 -5.26
N MET A 163 32.80 -5.57 -5.50
CA MET A 163 33.59 -4.87 -6.53
C MET A 163 35.09 -4.96 -6.27
N LYS A 164 35.52 -4.83 -5.00
CA LYS A 164 36.93 -4.96 -4.60
C LYS A 164 37.42 -6.39 -4.78
N LEU A 165 36.62 -7.40 -4.44
CA LEU A 165 36.94 -8.82 -4.72
C LEU A 165 37.07 -9.07 -6.22
N LYS A 166 36.16 -8.53 -7.03
CA LYS A 166 36.20 -8.62 -8.50
C LYS A 166 37.42 -7.91 -9.09
N LYS A 167 37.80 -6.74 -8.56
CA LYS A 167 38.98 -5.99 -9.02
C LYS A 167 40.31 -6.64 -8.60
N ARG A 168 40.32 -7.34 -7.46
CA ARG A 168 41.48 -8.13 -7.00
C ARG A 168 41.66 -9.43 -7.78
N ARG A 169 40.62 -9.93 -8.45
CA ARG A 169 40.74 -10.94 -9.49
C ARG A 169 41.27 -10.25 -10.75
N SER A 170 42.57 -10.32 -10.97
CA SER A 170 43.16 -9.87 -12.24
C SER A 170 42.72 -10.85 -13.36
N PRO A 171 42.49 -10.38 -14.61
CA PRO A 171 42.16 -11.28 -15.73
C PRO A 171 43.20 -12.39 -16.00
N SER A 172 44.42 -12.26 -15.46
CA SER A 172 45.51 -13.24 -15.58
C SER A 172 45.55 -14.29 -14.45
N GLN A 173 44.77 -14.15 -13.38
CA GLN A 173 44.72 -15.08 -12.24
C GLN A 173 43.27 -15.53 -11.94
N GLU A 174 42.40 -15.54 -12.94
CA GLU A 174 41.26 -16.45 -12.85
C GLU A 174 41.88 -17.85 -12.91
N PRO A 175 41.75 -18.71 -11.88
CA PRO A 175 42.11 -20.11 -12.05
C PRO A 175 41.35 -20.56 -13.30
N ILE A 176 42.04 -21.16 -14.27
CA ILE A 176 41.39 -21.75 -15.43
C ILE A 176 40.31 -22.66 -14.83
N GLU A 177 39.06 -22.22 -14.84
CA GLU A 177 37.97 -22.94 -14.20
C GLU A 177 37.83 -24.21 -15.02
N GLU A 178 38.48 -25.29 -14.58
CA GLU A 178 38.29 -26.60 -15.15
C GLU A 178 36.80 -26.89 -15.01
N GLU A 179 36.07 -26.84 -16.13
CA GLU A 179 34.62 -26.98 -16.15
C GLU A 179 34.25 -28.26 -15.42
N THR A 180 33.69 -28.13 -14.23
CA THR A 180 33.38 -29.29 -13.40
C THR A 180 32.20 -30.02 -14.06
N ILE A 181 32.47 -31.17 -14.66
CA ILE A 181 31.47 -31.97 -15.36
C ILE A 181 30.63 -32.73 -14.33
N TYR A 182 29.44 -32.22 -14.04
CA TYR A 182 28.47 -32.93 -13.21
C TYR A 182 27.85 -34.09 -14.00
N ARG A 183 27.73 -35.26 -13.37
CA ARG A 183 27.13 -36.47 -13.96
C ARG A 183 26.01 -37.00 -13.07
N ASP A 184 24.98 -37.56 -13.69
CA ASP A 184 23.93 -38.28 -12.98
C ASP A 184 24.45 -39.62 -12.44
N SER A 185 23.71 -40.25 -11.53
CA SER A 185 23.88 -41.62 -11.04
C SER A 185 24.07 -42.66 -12.15
N GLN A 186 23.58 -42.39 -13.36
CA GLN A 186 23.73 -43.20 -14.58
C GLN A 186 24.90 -42.76 -15.50
N GLY A 187 25.75 -41.83 -15.05
CA GLY A 187 26.97 -41.39 -15.74
C GLY A 187 26.77 -40.37 -16.88
N ARG A 188 25.54 -39.90 -17.13
CA ARG A 188 25.21 -38.88 -18.15
C ARG A 188 25.62 -37.48 -17.67
N LYS A 189 26.25 -36.68 -18.54
CA LYS A 189 26.64 -35.28 -18.23
C LYS A 189 25.38 -34.42 -18.02
N ILE A 190 25.30 -33.74 -16.89
CA ILE A 190 24.22 -32.82 -16.53
C ILE A 190 24.66 -31.40 -16.87
N ASP A 191 23.89 -30.70 -17.70
CA ASP A 191 24.10 -29.28 -17.95
C ASP A 191 23.60 -28.47 -16.74
N THR A 192 24.55 -28.03 -15.90
CA THR A 192 24.28 -27.25 -14.68
C THR A 192 23.62 -25.90 -14.97
N LYS A 193 23.89 -25.30 -16.13
CA LYS A 193 23.28 -24.02 -16.54
C LYS A 193 21.80 -24.24 -16.86
N GLN A 194 21.48 -25.34 -17.55
CA GLN A 194 20.08 -25.71 -17.83
C GLN A 194 19.32 -26.07 -16.55
N MET A 195 19.91 -26.86 -15.65
CA MET A 195 19.27 -27.22 -14.36
C MET A 195 18.99 -25.98 -13.50
N ARG A 196 19.95 -25.04 -13.41
CA ARG A 196 19.80 -23.79 -12.66
C ARG A 196 18.77 -22.85 -13.28
N ALA A 197 18.71 -22.80 -14.62
CA ALA A 197 17.71 -22.03 -15.34
C ALA A 197 16.30 -22.61 -15.14
N GLU A 198 16.15 -23.94 -15.16
CA GLU A 198 14.90 -24.63 -14.92
C GLU A 198 14.43 -24.47 -13.46
N GLU A 199 15.34 -24.59 -12.49
CA GLU A 199 15.01 -24.36 -11.09
C GLU A 199 14.59 -22.90 -10.84
N LYS A 200 15.28 -21.93 -11.44
CA LYS A 200 14.89 -20.51 -11.38
C LYS A 200 13.51 -20.29 -12.01
N ARG A 201 13.21 -20.94 -13.14
CA ARG A 201 11.90 -20.89 -13.79
C ARG A 201 10.81 -21.53 -12.93
N ARG A 202 11.10 -22.65 -12.26
CA ARG A 202 10.18 -23.33 -11.35
C ARG A 202 9.88 -22.47 -10.12
N ARG A 203 10.93 -21.93 -9.47
CA ARG A 203 10.78 -21.00 -8.34
C ARG A 203 9.98 -19.75 -8.73
N ALA A 204 10.23 -19.19 -9.92
CA ALA A 204 9.44 -18.06 -10.43
C ALA A 204 7.96 -18.40 -10.62
N LYS A 205 7.64 -19.57 -11.20
CA LYS A 205 6.26 -20.06 -11.34
C LYS A 205 5.58 -20.32 -9.99
N ASP A 206 6.31 -20.87 -9.02
CA ASP A 206 5.76 -21.14 -7.70
C ASP A 206 5.49 -19.84 -6.94
N LEU A 207 6.40 -18.86 -7.03
CA LEU A 207 6.18 -17.51 -6.53
C LEU A 207 4.97 -16.83 -7.21
N GLU A 208 4.83 -16.95 -8.53
CA GLU A 208 3.68 -16.40 -9.26
C GLU A 208 2.35 -17.04 -8.79
N LYS A 209 2.31 -18.35 -8.61
CA LYS A 209 1.14 -19.06 -8.07
C LYS A 209 0.81 -18.60 -6.64
N GLN A 210 1.82 -18.44 -5.80
CA GLN A 210 1.65 -17.94 -4.43
C GLN A 210 1.11 -16.50 -4.46
N MET A 211 1.68 -15.62 -5.28
CA MET A 211 1.19 -14.25 -5.45
C MET A 211 -0.25 -14.24 -5.94
N LYS A 212 -0.62 -15.06 -6.93
CA LYS A 212 -1.98 -15.18 -7.43
C LYS A 212 -2.95 -15.70 -6.36
N LYS A 213 -2.52 -16.65 -5.53
CA LYS A 213 -3.32 -17.17 -4.40
C LYS A 213 -3.53 -16.08 -3.33
N MET A 214 -2.48 -15.35 -2.98
CA MET A 214 -2.54 -14.21 -2.05
C MET A 214 -3.43 -13.09 -2.62
N GLU A 215 -3.38 -12.87 -3.93
CA GLU A 215 -4.19 -11.90 -4.62
C GLU A 215 -5.67 -12.28 -4.64
N TRP A 216 -5.96 -13.57 -4.84
CA TRP A 216 -7.31 -14.13 -4.79
C TRP A 216 -7.90 -14.12 -3.37
N GLY A 217 -7.06 -14.26 -2.34
CA GLY A 217 -7.47 -14.17 -0.94
C GLY A 217 -7.81 -12.75 -0.47
N LYS A 218 -7.54 -11.71 -1.28
CA LYS A 218 -7.87 -10.31 -0.96
C LYS A 218 -9.28 -9.96 -1.41
N GLY A 219 -9.94 -9.09 -0.66
CA GLY A 219 -11.26 -8.57 -1.02
C GLY A 219 -11.19 -7.69 -2.27
N LEU A 220 -12.26 -7.70 -3.08
CA LEU A 220 -12.36 -6.85 -4.28
C LEU A 220 -12.19 -5.35 -3.95
N VAL A 221 -12.88 -4.89 -2.90
CA VAL A 221 -12.83 -3.48 -2.45
C VAL A 221 -11.39 -3.08 -2.07
N GLN A 222 -10.66 -3.92 -1.33
CA GLN A 222 -9.27 -3.64 -0.95
C GLN A 222 -8.33 -3.51 -2.16
N ARG A 223 -8.63 -4.20 -3.26
CA ARG A 223 -7.86 -4.10 -4.51
C ARG A 223 -8.16 -2.81 -5.25
N ASP A 224 -9.44 -2.47 -5.32
CA ASP A 224 -9.90 -1.23 -5.95
C ASP A 224 -9.41 0.00 -5.18
N ASP A 225 -9.47 -0.03 -3.85
CA ASP A 225 -8.94 1.02 -2.96
C ASP A 225 -7.44 1.20 -3.21
N LYS A 226 -6.65 0.11 -3.17
CA LYS A 226 -5.21 0.19 -3.44
C LYS A 226 -4.89 0.77 -4.82
N LYS A 227 -5.73 0.49 -5.81
CA LYS A 227 -5.57 1.04 -7.16
C LYS A 227 -5.93 2.53 -7.17
N ALA A 228 -7.02 2.92 -6.51
CA ALA A 228 -7.43 4.31 -6.37
C ALA A 228 -6.35 5.13 -5.64
N ASP A 229 -5.82 4.63 -4.53
CA ASP A 229 -4.71 5.24 -3.78
C ASP A 229 -3.48 5.42 -4.67
N ALA A 230 -3.12 4.40 -5.47
CA ALA A 230 -1.98 4.49 -6.36
C ALA A 230 -2.17 5.52 -7.49
N ASP A 231 -3.40 5.67 -7.99
CA ASP A 231 -3.73 6.66 -9.01
C ASP A 231 -3.82 8.06 -8.40
N GLU A 232 -4.31 8.21 -7.16
CA GLU A 232 -4.29 9.46 -6.39
C GLU A 232 -2.86 9.89 -6.09
N LEU A 233 -1.98 8.98 -5.64
CA LEU A 233 -0.57 9.28 -5.40
C LEU A 233 0.14 9.77 -6.67
N LYS A 234 -0.19 9.21 -7.84
CA LYS A 234 0.35 9.72 -9.13
C LYS A 234 -0.16 11.13 -9.45
N LYS A 235 -1.44 11.41 -9.17
CA LYS A 235 -2.03 12.75 -9.35
C LYS A 235 -1.33 13.75 -8.43
N ILE A 236 -1.23 13.44 -7.14
CA ILE A 236 -0.55 14.27 -6.13
C ILE A 236 0.92 14.49 -6.53
N ALA A 237 1.62 13.46 -6.99
CA ALA A 237 3.01 13.58 -7.43
C ALA A 237 3.20 14.57 -8.60
N SER A 238 2.17 14.79 -9.41
CA SER A 238 2.19 15.79 -10.50
C SER A 238 1.65 17.17 -10.09
N GLN A 239 0.94 17.26 -8.96
CA GLN A 239 0.32 18.49 -8.49
C GLN A 239 1.34 19.39 -7.74
N PRO A 240 1.15 20.72 -7.76
CA PRO A 240 1.89 21.61 -6.88
C PRO A 240 1.55 21.35 -5.41
N PHE A 241 2.49 21.64 -4.50
CA PHE A 241 2.31 21.42 -3.07
C PHE A 241 1.13 22.20 -2.48
N ALA A 242 0.93 23.44 -2.92
CA ALA A 242 -0.16 24.29 -2.47
C ALA A 242 -1.26 24.37 -3.53
N ARG A 243 -2.52 24.21 -3.09
CA ARG A 243 -3.70 24.51 -3.91
C ARG A 243 -4.00 26.01 -3.82
N THR A 244 -4.16 26.65 -4.97
CA THR A 244 -4.50 28.08 -5.08
C THR A 244 -5.96 28.26 -5.46
N ILE A 245 -6.49 29.48 -5.34
CA ILE A 245 -7.87 29.81 -5.71
C ILE A 245 -8.13 29.51 -7.20
N ASP A 246 -7.09 29.59 -8.04
CA ASP A 246 -7.15 29.35 -9.48
C ASP A 246 -6.94 27.88 -9.88
N ASP A 247 -6.83 26.93 -8.93
CA ASP A 247 -6.69 25.51 -9.22
C ASP A 247 -7.93 24.97 -9.97
N ASP A 248 -7.72 24.57 -11.23
CA ASP A 248 -8.75 24.06 -12.12
C ASP A 248 -9.49 22.84 -11.58
N GLU A 249 -8.78 21.91 -10.92
CA GLU A 249 -9.40 20.68 -10.41
C GLU A 249 -10.29 20.98 -9.21
N MET A 250 -9.79 21.79 -8.28
CA MET A 250 -10.56 22.26 -7.12
C MET A 250 -11.80 23.05 -7.55
N ASN A 251 -11.65 23.95 -8.52
CA ASN A 251 -12.75 24.77 -9.03
C ASN A 251 -13.81 23.93 -9.75
N LYS A 252 -13.42 22.86 -10.47
CA LYS A 252 -14.37 21.90 -11.05
C LYS A 252 -15.12 21.16 -9.94
N GLU A 253 -14.43 20.62 -8.94
CA GLU A 253 -15.06 19.92 -7.81
C GLU A 253 -16.08 20.82 -7.07
N MET A 254 -15.74 22.10 -6.85
CA MET A 254 -16.65 23.06 -6.21
C MET A 254 -17.88 23.39 -7.07
N LYS A 255 -17.77 23.38 -8.40
CA LYS A 255 -18.90 23.57 -9.31
C LYS A 255 -19.80 22.34 -9.36
N ASP A 256 -19.22 21.14 -9.25
CA ASP A 256 -19.96 19.88 -9.28
C ASP A 256 -20.73 19.60 -7.96
N LYS A 257 -20.34 20.23 -6.84
CA LYS A 257 -21.04 20.11 -5.55
C LYS A 257 -22.48 20.62 -5.65
N GLN A 258 -23.42 19.67 -5.63
CA GLN A 258 -24.85 19.96 -5.59
C GLN A 258 -25.22 20.64 -4.26
N ARG A 259 -25.81 21.83 -4.35
CA ARG A 259 -26.31 22.59 -3.19
C ARG A 259 -27.81 22.37 -3.07
N TRP A 260 -28.26 22.01 -1.86
CA TRP A 260 -29.67 21.66 -1.62
C TRP A 260 -30.65 22.83 -1.82
N ASN A 261 -30.18 24.06 -1.61
CA ASN A 261 -30.95 25.31 -1.72
C ASN A 261 -30.70 26.09 -3.03
N ASP A 262 -30.15 25.45 -4.06
CA ASP A 262 -29.90 26.12 -5.33
C ASP A 262 -31.18 26.12 -6.21
N PRO A 263 -31.80 27.30 -6.47
CA PRO A 263 -32.98 27.37 -7.32
C PRO A 263 -32.69 26.96 -8.77
N ALA A 264 -31.45 27.08 -9.24
CA ALA A 264 -31.04 26.67 -10.58
C ALA A 264 -30.86 25.15 -10.72
N ALA A 265 -30.73 24.41 -9.62
CA ALA A 265 -30.50 22.97 -9.63
C ALA A 265 -31.62 22.21 -10.35
N ALA A 266 -32.87 22.66 -10.23
CA ALA A 266 -34.03 22.07 -10.91
C ALA A 266 -33.97 22.23 -12.43
N PHE A 267 -33.34 23.29 -12.93
CA PHE A 267 -33.19 23.56 -14.37
C PHE A 267 -31.97 22.86 -14.97
N LEU A 268 -30.89 22.76 -14.19
CA LEU A 268 -29.61 22.17 -14.62
C LEU A 268 -29.63 20.63 -14.59
N THR A 269 -30.34 20.04 -13.63
CA THR A 269 -30.41 18.58 -13.49
C THR A 269 -31.58 18.01 -14.32
N LYS A 270 -31.31 17.58 -15.55
CA LYS A 270 -32.26 16.68 -16.24
C LYS A 270 -32.35 15.41 -15.42
N SER A 271 -33.56 15.02 -14.98
CA SER A 271 -33.82 13.81 -14.19
C SER A 271 -33.36 12.56 -14.94
N SER A 272 -32.08 12.24 -14.87
CA SER A 272 -31.51 11.03 -15.46
C SER A 272 -31.82 9.86 -14.53
N LYS A 273 -33.07 9.41 -14.54
CA LYS A 273 -33.51 8.18 -13.85
C LYS A 273 -32.78 6.92 -14.35
N THR A 274 -31.89 7.01 -15.35
CA THR A 274 -31.46 5.85 -16.15
C THR A 274 -29.94 5.67 -16.31
N SER A 275 -29.08 6.62 -15.91
CA SER A 275 -27.64 6.54 -16.29
C SER A 275 -26.74 5.83 -15.28
N ASN A 276 -27.24 5.44 -14.11
CA ASN A 276 -26.40 4.89 -13.04
C ASN A 276 -26.76 3.43 -12.69
N THR A 277 -27.07 2.64 -13.73
CA THR A 277 -27.18 1.18 -13.59
C THR A 277 -25.77 0.60 -13.47
N SER A 278 -25.18 0.74 -12.27
CA SER A 278 -24.12 -0.19 -11.88
C SER A 278 -24.59 -1.59 -12.25
N SER A 279 -23.74 -2.36 -12.94
CA SER A 279 -24.09 -3.70 -13.44
C SER A 279 -24.62 -4.63 -12.35
N ARG A 280 -24.42 -4.29 -11.08
CA ARG A 280 -24.91 -5.04 -9.92
C ARG A 280 -26.22 -4.39 -9.43
N PRO A 281 -27.31 -5.15 -9.31
CA PRO A 281 -28.53 -4.65 -8.70
C PRO A 281 -28.25 -4.14 -7.29
N LYS A 282 -28.98 -3.09 -6.89
CA LYS A 282 -28.95 -2.52 -5.53
C LYS A 282 -30.22 -2.91 -4.79
N TYR A 283 -30.14 -2.92 -3.47
CA TYR A 283 -31.30 -3.14 -2.62
C TYR A 283 -32.34 -2.00 -2.80
N GLN A 284 -33.62 -2.37 -2.84
CA GLN A 284 -34.76 -1.48 -3.09
C GLN A 284 -35.81 -1.51 -1.98
N GLY A 285 -35.55 -2.20 -0.87
CA GLY A 285 -36.50 -2.34 0.24
C GLY A 285 -36.41 -1.21 1.28
N PRO A 286 -37.04 -1.38 2.46
CA PRO A 286 -37.03 -0.39 3.54
C PRO A 286 -35.60 -0.04 3.99
N PRO A 287 -35.37 1.17 4.53
CA PRO A 287 -34.03 1.59 4.92
C PRO A 287 -33.41 0.59 5.91
N PRO A 288 -32.19 0.07 5.62
CA PRO A 288 -31.50 -0.86 6.50
C PRO A 288 -31.12 -0.20 7.83
N PRO A 289 -30.95 -0.98 8.91
CA PRO A 289 -30.31 -0.47 10.12
C PRO A 289 -28.89 0.05 9.79
N PRO A 290 -28.43 1.12 10.46
CA PRO A 290 -27.11 1.66 10.23
C PRO A 290 -26.05 0.65 10.69
N ASN A 291 -24.91 0.64 10.00
CA ASN A 291 -23.73 -0.16 10.37
C ASN A 291 -22.49 0.73 10.41
N ARG A 292 -21.46 0.27 11.14
CA ARG A 292 -20.19 1.01 11.32
C ARG A 292 -19.51 1.43 10.02
N TYR A 293 -19.69 0.65 8.95
CA TYR A 293 -18.99 0.84 7.69
C TYR A 293 -19.84 1.50 6.59
N ALA A 294 -21.07 1.92 6.89
CA ALA A 294 -22.03 2.46 5.92
C ALA A 294 -22.21 1.57 4.66
N ILE A 295 -22.03 0.24 4.79
CA ILE A 295 -22.13 -0.70 3.69
C ILE A 295 -23.62 -0.98 3.45
N PRO A 296 -24.16 -0.71 2.24
CA PRO A 296 -25.54 -1.02 1.93
C PRO A 296 -25.75 -2.54 1.86
N PRO A 297 -26.95 -3.03 2.22
CA PRO A 297 -27.27 -4.45 2.12
C PRO A 297 -27.21 -4.92 0.66
N GLY A 298 -27.00 -6.22 0.50
CA GLY A 298 -27.09 -6.86 -0.81
C GLY A 298 -28.49 -6.73 -1.40
N PHE A 299 -28.60 -6.74 -2.73
CA PHE A 299 -29.88 -6.56 -3.43
C PHE A 299 -30.96 -7.61 -3.11
N ARG A 300 -30.56 -8.76 -2.56
CA ARG A 300 -31.43 -9.88 -2.18
C ARG A 300 -31.80 -9.89 -0.70
N TRP A 301 -31.32 -8.90 0.06
CA TRP A 301 -31.72 -8.77 1.44
C TRP A 301 -33.23 -8.53 1.51
N ASP A 302 -33.91 -9.14 2.48
CA ASP A 302 -35.37 -9.12 2.60
C ASP A 302 -35.88 -7.97 3.48
N GLY A 303 -34.98 -7.20 4.10
CA GLY A 303 -35.32 -6.11 5.01
C GLY A 303 -35.57 -6.55 6.45
N VAL A 304 -35.46 -7.85 6.77
CA VAL A 304 -35.63 -8.35 8.14
C VAL A 304 -34.28 -8.31 8.85
N ASP A 305 -34.22 -7.58 9.96
CA ASP A 305 -33.06 -7.55 10.84
C ASP A 305 -32.93 -8.89 11.59
N ARG A 306 -31.77 -9.53 11.45
CA ARG A 306 -31.39 -10.80 12.10
C ARG A 306 -30.12 -10.64 12.94
N SER A 307 -29.89 -9.44 13.46
CA SER A 307 -28.70 -9.13 14.25
C SER A 307 -28.83 -9.58 15.71
N ASN A 308 -27.68 -9.72 16.38
CA ASN A 308 -27.59 -9.86 17.84
C ASN A 308 -27.65 -8.49 18.56
N GLY A 309 -28.05 -7.41 17.86
CA GLY A 309 -28.06 -6.05 18.42
C GLY A 309 -26.69 -5.43 18.72
N PHE A 310 -25.58 -6.05 18.30
CA PHE A 310 -24.22 -5.55 18.54
C PHE A 310 -24.00 -4.15 17.97
N GLU A 311 -24.38 -3.91 16.71
CA GLU A 311 -24.21 -2.60 16.06
C GLU A 311 -24.98 -1.50 16.79
N ASN A 312 -26.20 -1.79 17.26
CA ASN A 312 -26.99 -0.84 18.05
C ASN A 312 -26.30 -0.49 19.37
N LYS A 313 -25.82 -1.49 20.12
CA LYS A 313 -25.07 -1.28 21.37
C LYS A 313 -23.76 -0.52 21.13
N PHE A 314 -23.09 -0.78 20.00
CA PHE A 314 -21.87 -0.08 19.62
C PHE A 314 -22.13 1.41 19.40
N PHE A 315 -23.19 1.77 18.67
CA PHE A 315 -23.56 3.18 18.47
C PHE A 315 -23.99 3.87 19.75
N GLN A 316 -24.71 3.18 20.64
CA GLN A 316 -25.04 3.71 21.96
C GLN A 316 -23.77 4.00 22.75
N ALA A 317 -22.84 3.05 22.86
CA ALA A 317 -21.59 3.22 23.59
C ALA A 317 -20.71 4.34 23.00
N ASP A 318 -20.63 4.48 21.67
CA ASP A 318 -19.87 5.57 21.05
C ASP A 318 -20.50 6.95 21.31
N ASN A 319 -21.84 7.04 21.27
CA ASN A 319 -22.57 8.25 21.62
C ASN A 319 -22.40 8.61 23.10
N ASP A 320 -22.48 7.62 24.00
CA ASP A 320 -22.27 7.81 25.43
C ASP A 320 -20.85 8.32 25.71
N ARG A 321 -19.84 7.73 25.06
CA ARG A 321 -18.45 8.20 25.17
C ARG A 321 -18.28 9.65 24.68
N LYS A 322 -18.92 10.01 23.57
CA LYS A 322 -18.91 11.39 23.05
C LYS A 322 -19.61 12.35 24.02
N ARG A 323 -20.76 11.94 24.57
CA ARG A 323 -21.53 12.70 25.56
C ARG A 323 -20.70 12.96 26.82
N LEU A 324 -20.10 11.92 27.39
CA LEU A 324 -19.25 12.01 28.57
C LEU A 324 -18.03 12.90 28.33
N ARG A 325 -17.41 12.82 27.14
CA ARG A 325 -16.28 13.70 26.80
C ARG A 325 -16.69 15.17 26.73
N ALA A 326 -17.85 15.46 26.14
CA ALA A 326 -18.37 16.82 26.06
C ALA A 326 -18.77 17.35 27.45
N GLU A 327 -19.42 16.51 28.25
CA GLU A 327 -19.80 16.80 29.63
C GLU A 327 -18.56 17.07 30.50
N ALA A 328 -17.54 16.21 30.43
CA ALA A 328 -16.27 16.41 31.14
C ALA A 328 -15.56 17.70 30.71
N TYR A 329 -15.59 18.03 29.41
CA TYR A 329 -15.05 19.31 28.94
C TYR A 329 -15.81 20.50 29.52
N SER A 330 -17.15 20.49 29.47
CA SER A 330 -17.98 21.54 30.07
C SER A 330 -17.71 21.71 31.56
N TYR A 331 -17.63 20.62 32.33
CA TYR A 331 -17.28 20.69 33.76
C TYR A 331 -15.86 21.24 33.98
N SER A 332 -14.88 20.83 33.18
CA SER A 332 -13.51 21.31 33.33
C SER A 332 -13.34 22.80 33.04
N VAL A 333 -14.22 23.38 32.22
CA VAL A 333 -14.22 24.80 31.86
C VAL A 333 -15.01 25.65 32.86
N ASP A 334 -16.00 25.07 33.56
CA ASP A 334 -16.86 25.80 34.50
C ASP A 334 -16.18 26.13 35.84
N GLU A 335 -15.16 25.35 36.24
CA GLU A 335 -14.37 25.58 37.47
C GLU A 335 -13.14 26.50 37.26
N MET A 336 -12.91 26.98 36.03
CA MET A 336 -11.76 27.82 35.65
C MET A 336 -12.19 29.23 35.29
#